data_AF-A0A812QG45-F1
#
_entry.id   AF-A0A812QG45-F1
#
_cell.length_a   1.000
_cell.length_b   1.000
_cell.length_c   1.000
_cell.angle_alpha   90.00
_cell.angle_beta   90.00
_cell.angle_gamma   90.00
#
_symmetry.space_group_name_H-M   'P 1'
#
loop_
_entity.id
_entity.type
_entity.pdbx_description
1 polymer ?
#
loop_
_entity_poly.entity_id
_entity_poly.type
_entity_poly.pdbx_seq_one_letter_code
_entity_poly.pdbx_strand_id
1 'polypeptide(L)'
;MLEAAGITGACADIDCCELLAWLFSPEKSINLYPVKNQSPMRKAAFLSEQWEPFLAVVRGHLHSTIARAKAGFSLHEVMPSHDVLNALTERCQELTEAWHGRANIGMVYEFFTEMAEHDGHSPYMFRDIPQQRSEDGYVRLLDGQVRQTLYRSHSKAVTTEATTKPIPLVGRIQQTAGESPIDNLQLPNLMPRKTALLLTCGHRIQQFLVGVLRWKQRRILQLLFPDTDAEAMADINAVKTKAWDLQLSEEEPSLALTMLTRHGCLVESYGQVPSDTRYAAEKFIADSLSKLETERDEELDSFMQHVTKHPGRPFNEDHVEHKTMLLRSMKSRSVRLVFRSVVEKFCQHRYITIAWTRRAPLLYLPDGAEDFTVLRKPGAEELTRFRKNVFAYGESHALGQSGGGWSDSQRWSPGSLMYELGPLLCVDDDAKLPNHYVTDIEKIIRDCMVLCPDGGMADALPGETLHDSGQNPVVASSIGKTQHTQASKASAEEFPLMAEKNRPRWCPHMQAFLDIIQVGESEDAFFVSGRSRQPDTQRFLEFFVELREDGDFIFVMAPVACMQKVRVPKGQGCMGLDFDFENPDLGERVTQKNLPIATVDASQGKGNFLINTKEHWRMAMEGRPVLVRLPL
;
A
#
# COMPACT_ATOMS: atom_id res chain seq x y z
N MET A 1 14.00 -31.12 -34.10
CA MET A 1 13.71 -30.34 -32.86
C MET A 1 12.50 -30.90 -32.12
N LEU A 2 11.33 -31.07 -32.77
CA LEU A 2 10.14 -31.70 -32.16
C LEU A 2 10.28 -33.22 -31.93
N GLU A 3 10.98 -33.95 -32.81
CA GLU A 3 11.36 -35.36 -32.54
C GLU A 3 12.33 -35.49 -31.36
N ALA A 4 13.23 -34.52 -31.18
CA ALA A 4 14.15 -34.50 -30.04
C ALA A 4 13.44 -34.18 -28.70
N ALA A 5 12.19 -33.70 -28.76
CA ALA A 5 11.34 -33.43 -27.60
C ALA A 5 10.36 -34.57 -27.28
N GLY A 6 10.47 -35.73 -27.95
CA GLY A 6 9.64 -36.90 -27.67
C GLY A 6 8.18 -36.80 -28.16
N ILE A 7 7.86 -35.82 -29.01
CA ILE A 7 6.52 -35.65 -29.58
C ILE A 7 6.43 -36.46 -30.87
N THR A 8 6.40 -37.79 -30.74
CA THR A 8 6.16 -38.72 -31.86
C THR A 8 5.00 -39.62 -31.48
N GLY A 9 3.80 -39.28 -31.96
CA GLY A 9 2.62 -40.14 -31.76
C GLY A 9 1.25 -39.50 -31.95
N ALA A 10 1.13 -38.15 -32.00
CA ALA A 10 -0.15 -37.45 -32.13
C ALA A 10 -0.20 -36.41 -33.27
N CYS A 11 0.76 -36.44 -34.20
CA CYS A 11 0.79 -35.50 -35.34
C CYS A 11 0.09 -36.08 -36.57
N ALA A 12 -1.25 -36.16 -36.54
CA ALA A 12 -2.03 -36.15 -37.77
C ALA A 12 -2.65 -34.78 -38.07
N ASP A 13 -2.87 -33.93 -37.07
CA ASP A 13 -3.56 -32.63 -37.26
C ASP A 13 -2.90 -31.49 -36.46
N ILE A 14 -1.59 -31.29 -36.59
CA ILE A 14 -1.05 -29.95 -36.35
C ILE A 14 -1.02 -29.28 -37.71
N ASP A 15 -2.05 -28.48 -38.00
CA ASP A 15 -2.06 -27.64 -39.18
C ASP A 15 -0.90 -26.63 -39.05
N CYS A 16 0.20 -26.91 -39.75
CA CYS A 16 1.36 -26.04 -39.78
C CYS A 16 0.97 -24.64 -40.25
N CYS A 17 -0.05 -24.47 -41.09
CA CYS A 17 -0.55 -23.15 -41.48
C CYS A 17 -1.27 -22.46 -40.32
N GLU A 18 -1.99 -23.20 -39.46
CA GLU A 18 -2.63 -22.66 -38.26
C GLU A 18 -1.61 -22.34 -37.17
N LEU A 19 -0.56 -23.16 -37.00
CA LEU A 19 0.58 -22.88 -36.12
C LEU A 19 1.38 -21.67 -36.62
N LEU A 20 1.63 -21.57 -37.92
CA LEU A 20 2.30 -20.42 -38.53
C LEU A 20 1.41 -19.18 -38.48
N ALA A 21 0.10 -19.30 -38.70
CA ALA A 21 -0.85 -18.19 -38.51
C ALA A 21 -0.94 -17.78 -37.03
N TRP A 22 -0.80 -18.71 -36.09
CA TRP A 22 -0.72 -18.41 -34.66
C TRP A 22 0.61 -17.75 -34.27
N LEU A 23 1.73 -18.18 -34.85
CA LEU A 23 3.07 -17.60 -34.65
C LEU A 23 3.24 -16.22 -35.33
N PHE A 24 2.55 -15.99 -36.45
CA PHE A 24 2.71 -14.83 -37.32
C PHE A 24 1.44 -13.99 -37.50
N SER A 25 0.39 -14.25 -36.70
CA SER A 25 -0.80 -13.38 -36.66
C SER A 25 -0.35 -11.96 -36.33
N PRO A 26 -0.80 -10.92 -37.07
CA PRO A 26 -0.50 -9.52 -36.77
C PRO A 26 -0.90 -9.11 -35.35
N GLU A 27 -1.88 -9.80 -34.75
CA GLU A 27 -2.35 -9.56 -33.38
C GLU A 27 -1.45 -10.21 -32.32
N LYS A 28 -0.59 -11.15 -32.73
CA LYS A 28 0.40 -11.83 -31.89
C LYS A 28 1.83 -11.74 -32.42
N SER A 29 2.11 -10.82 -33.35
CA SER A 29 3.47 -10.34 -33.51
C SER A 29 3.81 -9.68 -32.18
N ILE A 30 4.33 -10.48 -31.25
CA ILE A 30 5.12 -10.03 -30.12
C ILE A 30 6.00 -8.98 -30.77
N ASN A 31 5.81 -7.73 -30.38
CA ASN A 31 6.75 -6.67 -30.66
C ASN A 31 8.06 -7.18 -30.04
N LEU A 32 8.85 -7.95 -30.81
CA LEU A 32 10.12 -8.54 -30.38
C LEU A 32 11.10 -7.43 -29.97
N TYR A 33 10.78 -6.19 -30.35
CA TYR A 33 11.44 -4.99 -29.93
C TYR A 33 10.45 -4.04 -29.25
N PRO A 34 10.76 -3.58 -28.03
CA PRO A 34 10.02 -2.53 -27.33
C PRO A 34 9.74 -1.34 -28.26
N VAL A 35 8.56 -0.71 -28.17
CA VAL A 35 8.19 0.44 -29.02
C VAL A 35 9.22 1.57 -28.90
N LYS A 36 9.84 1.77 -27.74
CA LYS A 36 10.90 2.78 -27.54
C LYS A 36 12.12 2.59 -28.46
N ASN A 37 12.34 1.39 -28.96
CA ASN A 37 13.42 1.06 -29.90
C ASN A 37 12.99 1.18 -31.37
N GLN A 38 11.80 1.74 -31.64
CA GLN A 38 11.22 1.85 -32.98
C GLN A 38 11.19 3.31 -33.46
N SER A 39 10.63 3.56 -34.65
CA SER A 39 10.64 4.89 -35.27
C SER A 39 9.83 5.92 -34.48
N PRO A 40 10.15 7.23 -34.57
CA PRO A 40 9.38 8.30 -33.91
C PRO A 40 7.88 8.28 -34.23
N MET A 41 7.49 7.84 -35.44
CA MET A 41 6.08 7.69 -35.81
C MET A 41 5.37 6.61 -34.99
N ARG A 42 6.02 5.47 -34.73
CA ARG A 42 5.43 4.41 -33.89
C ARG A 42 5.35 4.83 -32.43
N LYS A 43 6.34 5.59 -31.95
CA LYS A 43 6.27 6.25 -30.63
C LYS A 43 5.06 7.18 -30.54
N ALA A 44 4.88 8.07 -31.51
CA ALA A 44 3.76 9.00 -31.53
C ALA A 44 2.41 8.27 -31.56
N ALA A 45 2.27 7.25 -32.42
CA ALA A 45 1.05 6.44 -32.49
C ALA A 45 0.75 5.71 -31.18
N PHE A 46 1.75 5.08 -30.54
CA PHE A 46 1.56 4.45 -29.23
C PHE A 46 1.09 5.44 -28.17
N LEU A 47 1.70 6.63 -28.13
CA LEU A 47 1.32 7.67 -27.18
C LEU A 47 -0.14 8.12 -27.40
N SER A 48 -0.51 8.48 -28.62
CA SER A 48 -1.86 8.99 -28.91
C SER A 48 -2.96 7.94 -28.86
N GLU A 49 -2.69 6.72 -29.33
CA GLU A 49 -3.72 5.69 -29.50
C GLU A 49 -3.89 4.81 -28.25
N GLN A 50 -2.85 4.66 -27.43
CA GLN A 50 -2.86 3.72 -26.30
C GLN A 50 -2.57 4.39 -24.96
N TRP A 51 -1.48 5.14 -24.84
CA TRP A 51 -1.04 5.67 -23.56
C TRP A 51 -1.88 6.86 -23.07
N GLU A 52 -2.10 7.88 -23.90
CA GLU A 52 -2.87 9.06 -23.53
C GLU A 52 -4.32 8.74 -23.15
N PRO A 53 -5.06 7.88 -23.88
CA PRO A 53 -6.38 7.43 -23.46
C PRO A 53 -6.36 6.72 -22.11
N PHE A 54 -5.37 5.84 -21.88
CA PHE A 54 -5.22 5.15 -20.60
C PHE A 54 -4.92 6.12 -19.45
N LEU A 55 -4.00 7.05 -19.65
CA LEU A 55 -3.68 8.10 -18.68
C LEU A 55 -4.89 8.97 -18.36
N ALA A 56 -5.74 9.28 -19.35
CA ALA A 56 -6.98 10.03 -19.15
C ALA A 56 -7.98 9.26 -18.25
N VAL A 57 -8.08 7.94 -18.42
CA VAL A 57 -8.91 7.08 -17.54
C VAL A 57 -8.40 7.12 -16.10
N VAL A 58 -7.10 6.94 -15.88
CA VAL A 58 -6.51 6.98 -14.53
C VAL A 58 -6.70 8.35 -13.88
N ARG A 59 -6.48 9.45 -14.62
CA ARG A 59 -6.76 10.82 -14.14
C ARG A 59 -8.24 11.04 -13.82
N GLY A 60 -9.13 10.45 -14.61
CA GLY A 60 -10.58 10.47 -14.35
C GLY A 60 -10.92 9.86 -12.98
N HIS A 61 -10.26 8.76 -12.60
CA HIS A 61 -10.42 8.18 -11.27
C HIS A 61 -9.90 9.08 -10.16
N LEU A 62 -8.74 9.72 -10.33
CA LEU A 62 -8.24 10.71 -9.37
C LEU A 62 -9.22 11.87 -9.15
N HIS A 63 -9.70 12.48 -10.23
CA HIS A 63 -10.71 13.54 -10.15
C HIS A 63 -11.99 13.06 -9.45
N SER A 64 -12.45 11.85 -9.77
CA SER A 64 -13.62 11.25 -9.12
C SER A 64 -13.39 11.05 -7.61
N THR A 65 -12.22 10.55 -7.20
CA THR A 65 -11.86 10.37 -5.78
C THR A 65 -11.87 11.70 -5.03
N ILE A 66 -11.24 12.74 -5.59
CA ILE A 66 -11.25 14.09 -5.00
C ILE A 66 -12.68 14.62 -4.89
N ALA A 67 -13.50 14.46 -5.94
CA ALA A 67 -14.88 14.91 -5.94
C ALA A 67 -15.73 14.17 -4.89
N ARG A 68 -15.60 12.84 -4.78
CA ARG A 68 -16.31 12.01 -3.78
C ARG A 68 -15.90 12.35 -2.36
N ALA A 69 -14.61 12.57 -2.11
CA ALA A 69 -14.12 13.01 -0.81
C ALA A 69 -14.75 14.35 -0.40
N LYS A 70 -14.76 15.34 -1.32
CA LYS A 70 -15.40 16.65 -1.08
C LYS A 70 -16.92 16.55 -0.92
N ALA A 71 -17.56 15.63 -1.64
CA ALA A 71 -19.00 15.41 -1.57
C ALA A 71 -19.44 14.63 -0.30
N GLY A 72 -18.49 14.13 0.50
CA GLY A 72 -18.77 13.43 1.76
C GLY A 72 -19.21 11.99 1.59
N PHE A 73 -18.67 11.27 0.59
CA PHE A 73 -18.93 9.83 0.43
C PHE A 73 -18.41 9.03 1.64
N SER A 74 -18.94 7.82 1.85
CA SER A 74 -18.38 6.92 2.87
C SER A 74 -16.93 6.58 2.51
N LEU A 75 -16.05 6.43 3.49
CA LEU A 75 -14.60 6.21 3.26
C LEU A 75 -14.31 5.06 2.27
N HIS A 76 -15.03 3.94 2.36
CA HIS A 76 -14.87 2.79 1.47
C HIS A 76 -15.38 3.02 0.02
N GLU A 77 -16.09 4.12 -0.24
CA GLU A 77 -16.65 4.49 -1.55
C GLU A 77 -15.83 5.61 -2.25
N VAL A 78 -14.91 6.27 -1.53
CA VAL A 78 -14.12 7.39 -2.03
C VAL A 78 -13.11 6.95 -3.11
N MET A 79 -12.35 5.89 -2.84
CA MET A 79 -11.40 5.32 -3.80
C MET A 79 -12.07 4.35 -4.78
N PRO A 80 -11.49 4.12 -5.99
CA PRO A 80 -11.92 3.07 -6.90
C PRO A 80 -11.94 1.69 -6.21
N SER A 81 -12.81 0.77 -6.65
CA SER A 81 -12.81 -0.60 -6.11
C SER A 81 -11.50 -1.32 -6.41
N HIS A 82 -11.22 -2.39 -5.67
CA HIS A 82 -10.02 -3.21 -5.89
C HIS A 82 -10.01 -3.82 -7.30
N ASP A 83 -11.16 -4.25 -7.81
CA ASP A 83 -11.31 -4.76 -9.19
C ASP A 83 -10.88 -3.72 -10.23
N VAL A 84 -11.28 -2.46 -10.05
CA VAL A 84 -10.88 -1.36 -10.94
C VAL A 84 -9.38 -1.12 -10.83
N LEU A 85 -8.81 -1.08 -9.62
CA LEU A 85 -7.37 -0.89 -9.44
C LEU A 85 -6.55 -2.04 -10.06
N ASN A 86 -7.02 -3.28 -9.93
CA ASN A 86 -6.37 -4.45 -10.55
C ASN A 86 -6.41 -4.34 -12.08
N ALA A 87 -7.57 -4.01 -12.67
CA ALA A 87 -7.68 -3.83 -14.12
C ALA A 87 -6.78 -2.68 -14.64
N LEU A 88 -6.68 -1.57 -13.90
CA LEU A 88 -5.76 -0.48 -14.25
C LEU A 88 -4.29 -0.93 -14.14
N THR A 89 -3.97 -1.72 -13.11
CA THR A 89 -2.62 -2.24 -12.89
C THR A 89 -2.20 -3.18 -14.03
N GLU A 90 -3.04 -4.16 -14.36
CA GLU A 90 -2.82 -5.10 -15.46
C GLU A 90 -2.64 -4.35 -16.78
N ARG A 91 -3.51 -3.37 -17.07
CA ARG A 91 -3.40 -2.57 -18.29
C ARG A 91 -2.12 -1.74 -18.34
N CYS A 92 -1.67 -1.20 -17.21
CA CYS A 92 -0.40 -0.48 -17.13
C CYS A 92 0.78 -1.42 -17.39
N GLN A 93 0.76 -2.64 -16.84
CA GLN A 93 1.81 -3.63 -17.07
C GLN A 93 1.89 -4.02 -18.54
N GLU A 94 0.75 -4.28 -19.20
CA GLU A 94 0.72 -4.58 -20.64
C GLU A 94 1.32 -3.45 -21.50
N LEU A 95 0.88 -2.20 -21.25
CA LEU A 95 1.32 -1.05 -22.03
C LEU A 95 2.80 -0.73 -21.82
N THR A 96 3.26 -0.82 -20.57
CA THR A 96 4.66 -0.58 -20.23
C THR A 96 5.55 -1.72 -20.70
N GLU A 97 5.08 -2.98 -20.70
CA GLU A 97 5.81 -4.08 -21.30
C GLU A 97 5.96 -3.90 -22.82
N ALA A 98 4.90 -3.49 -23.51
CA ALA A 98 4.97 -3.14 -24.93
C ALA A 98 5.95 -1.98 -25.22
N TRP A 99 5.99 -0.98 -24.34
CA TRP A 99 6.83 0.20 -24.50
C TRP A 99 8.29 -0.02 -24.11
N HIS A 100 8.52 -0.51 -22.89
CA HIS A 100 9.82 -0.68 -22.24
C HIS A 100 10.46 -2.04 -22.50
N GLY A 101 9.67 -3.06 -22.86
CA GLY A 101 10.10 -4.47 -22.86
C GLY A 101 9.99 -5.13 -21.48
N ARG A 102 9.44 -4.42 -20.50
CA ARG A 102 9.28 -4.88 -19.12
C ARG A 102 8.09 -4.18 -18.49
N ALA A 103 7.26 -4.94 -17.78
CA ALA A 103 6.13 -4.41 -17.03
C ALA A 103 6.60 -3.43 -15.92
N ASN A 104 5.89 -2.32 -15.81
CA ASN A 104 6.02 -1.27 -14.81
C ASN A 104 4.62 -0.77 -14.42
N ILE A 105 4.45 -0.37 -13.17
CA ILE A 105 3.20 0.19 -12.63
C ILE A 105 3.39 1.61 -12.08
N GLY A 106 4.58 2.20 -12.24
CA GLY A 106 4.95 3.47 -11.60
C GLY A 106 3.94 4.60 -11.81
N MET A 107 3.35 4.73 -13.01
CA MET A 107 2.29 5.73 -13.26
C MET A 107 1.03 5.44 -12.45
N VAL A 108 0.49 4.22 -12.51
CA VAL A 108 -0.71 3.85 -11.74
C VAL A 108 -0.45 3.96 -10.23
N TYR A 109 0.75 3.60 -9.78
CA TYR A 109 1.16 3.74 -8.38
C TYR A 109 1.15 5.22 -7.94
N GLU A 110 1.71 6.15 -8.72
CA GLU A 110 1.71 7.59 -8.40
C GLU A 110 0.27 8.08 -8.19
N PHE A 111 -0.60 7.85 -9.18
CA PHE A 111 -2.02 8.24 -9.08
C PHE A 111 -2.75 7.52 -7.95
N PHE A 112 -2.42 6.26 -7.67
CA PHE A 112 -2.96 5.53 -6.53
C PHE A 112 -2.59 6.18 -5.20
N THR A 113 -1.34 6.57 -5.02
CA THR A 113 -0.90 7.25 -3.79
C THR A 113 -1.52 8.64 -3.65
N GLU A 114 -1.65 9.39 -4.74
CA GLU A 114 -2.34 10.69 -4.77
C GLU A 114 -3.83 10.53 -4.42
N MET A 115 -4.53 9.56 -5.02
CA MET A 115 -5.90 9.21 -4.65
C MET A 115 -6.03 8.89 -3.15
N ALA A 116 -5.06 8.15 -2.61
CA ALA A 116 -5.03 7.78 -1.20
C ALA A 116 -4.63 8.96 -0.27
N GLU A 117 -4.15 10.10 -0.77
CA GLU A 117 -4.11 11.36 0.00
C GLU A 117 -5.49 11.96 0.25
N HIS A 118 -6.48 11.58 -0.55
CA HIS A 118 -7.85 12.08 -0.47
C HIS A 118 -8.84 11.06 0.12
N ASP A 119 -8.39 9.88 0.54
CA ASP A 119 -9.24 8.80 1.04
C ASP A 119 -9.85 9.07 2.44
N GLY A 120 -9.37 10.11 3.13
CA GLY A 120 -9.81 10.50 4.48
C GLY A 120 -9.09 9.78 5.62
N HIS A 121 -8.17 8.86 5.35
CA HIS A 121 -7.36 8.16 6.36
C HIS A 121 -6.08 8.88 6.72
N SER A 122 -5.56 9.63 5.76
CA SER A 122 -4.29 10.30 5.94
C SER A 122 -4.49 11.58 6.75
N PRO A 123 -3.76 11.77 7.85
CA PRO A 123 -3.94 12.93 8.72
C PRO A 123 -3.50 14.24 8.07
N TYR A 124 -2.68 14.16 7.02
CA TYR A 124 -2.13 15.27 6.27
C TYR A 124 -1.72 14.81 4.86
N MET A 125 -1.51 15.77 3.96
CA MET A 125 -0.82 15.57 2.68
C MET A 125 0.67 15.81 2.89
N PHE A 126 1.54 15.14 2.12
CA PHE A 126 2.98 15.32 2.31
C PHE A 126 3.42 16.78 2.13
N ARG A 127 2.80 17.50 1.18
CA ARG A 127 3.01 18.93 0.94
C ARG A 127 2.69 19.83 2.14
N ASP A 128 1.94 19.34 3.12
CA ASP A 128 1.61 20.09 4.34
C ASP A 128 2.78 20.14 5.32
N ILE A 129 3.81 19.32 5.13
CA ILE A 129 5.03 19.29 5.93
C ILE A 129 6.09 20.16 5.24
N PRO A 130 6.52 21.28 5.87
CA PRO A 130 7.61 22.10 5.34
C PRO A 130 8.90 21.30 5.18
N GLN A 131 9.61 21.61 4.09
CA GLN A 131 10.86 20.94 3.72
C GLN A 131 11.95 21.96 3.45
N GLN A 132 13.17 21.61 3.79
CA GLN A 132 14.37 22.37 3.45
C GLN A 132 15.47 21.41 3.00
N ARG A 133 16.43 21.90 2.22
CA ARG A 133 17.67 21.18 1.92
C ARG A 133 18.87 21.96 2.46
N SER A 134 19.91 21.24 2.87
CA SER A 134 21.23 21.82 3.12
C SER A 134 21.78 22.47 1.84
N GLU A 135 22.72 23.40 2.00
CA GLU A 135 23.30 24.13 0.86
C GLU A 135 23.98 23.22 -0.16
N ASP A 136 24.58 22.12 0.30
CA ASP A 136 25.20 21.10 -0.55
C ASP A 136 24.21 20.03 -1.07
N GLY A 137 22.93 20.12 -0.67
CA GLY A 137 21.87 19.20 -1.10
C GLY A 137 21.90 17.81 -0.47
N TYR A 138 22.91 17.46 0.32
CA TYR A 138 23.07 16.13 0.92
C TYR A 138 22.01 15.81 1.97
N VAL A 139 21.46 16.83 2.62
CA VAL A 139 20.46 16.67 3.68
C VAL A 139 19.14 17.30 3.26
N ARG A 140 18.06 16.52 3.33
CA ARG A 140 16.67 16.97 3.25
C ARG A 140 16.07 16.97 4.65
N LEU A 141 15.51 18.10 5.07
CA LEU A 141 14.90 18.29 6.38
C LEU A 141 13.38 18.35 6.27
N LEU A 142 12.71 17.63 7.17
CA LEU A 142 11.26 17.64 7.36
C LEU A 142 10.93 18.19 8.76
N ASP A 143 9.98 19.11 8.85
CA ASP A 143 9.53 19.66 10.14
C ASP A 143 8.68 18.65 10.92
N GLY A 144 9.30 18.02 11.91
CA GLY A 144 8.66 17.05 12.79
C GLY A 144 7.66 17.67 13.76
N GLN A 145 7.81 18.94 14.15
CA GLN A 145 6.83 19.61 15.02
C GLN A 145 5.52 19.88 14.29
N VAL A 146 5.60 20.34 13.04
CA VAL A 146 4.43 20.53 12.18
C VAL A 146 3.74 19.19 11.94
N ARG A 147 4.50 18.15 11.57
CA ARG A 147 3.96 16.80 11.40
C ARG A 147 3.25 16.27 12.65
N GLN A 148 3.86 16.42 13.83
CA GLN A 148 3.23 16.01 15.10
C GLN A 148 1.94 16.78 15.39
N THR A 149 1.90 18.07 15.05
CA THR A 149 0.73 18.93 15.24
C THR A 149 -0.42 18.48 14.35
N LEU A 150 -0.15 18.26 13.05
CA LEU A 150 -1.13 17.75 12.08
C LEU A 150 -1.70 16.39 12.51
N TYR A 151 -0.82 15.50 12.98
CA TYR A 151 -1.24 14.21 13.52
C TYR A 151 -2.19 14.36 14.71
N ARG A 152 -1.82 15.18 15.71
CA ARG A 152 -2.65 15.40 16.92
C ARG A 152 -4.00 16.06 16.60
N SER A 153 -4.05 16.98 15.65
CA SER A 153 -5.32 17.61 15.23
C SER A 153 -6.25 16.61 14.57
N HIS A 154 -5.70 15.74 13.70
CA HIS A 154 -6.49 14.70 13.05
C HIS A 154 -7.01 13.66 14.05
N SER A 155 -6.16 13.19 14.96
CA SER A 155 -6.58 12.27 16.03
C SER A 155 -7.72 12.86 16.87
N LYS A 156 -7.63 14.14 17.26
CA LYS A 156 -8.71 14.79 18.02
C LYS A 156 -10.02 14.80 17.24
N ALA A 157 -10.00 15.18 15.96
CA ALA A 157 -11.20 15.21 15.11
C ALA A 157 -11.89 13.84 15.04
N VAL A 158 -11.13 12.77 14.78
CA VAL A 158 -11.62 11.38 14.75
C VAL A 158 -12.18 10.95 16.11
N THR A 159 -11.53 11.36 17.21
CA THR A 159 -11.95 10.98 18.57
C THR A 159 -13.22 11.72 19.00
N THR A 160 -13.42 12.98 18.60
CA THR A 160 -14.67 13.72 18.88
C THR A 160 -15.90 13.12 18.20
N GLU A 161 -15.76 12.51 17.01
CA GLU A 161 -16.85 11.75 16.39
C GLU A 161 -17.13 10.44 17.13
N ALA A 162 -16.12 9.82 17.77
CA ALA A 162 -16.24 8.54 18.46
C ALA A 162 -16.73 8.63 19.91
N THR A 163 -16.62 9.79 20.57
CA THR A 163 -16.72 9.89 22.04
C THR A 163 -18.09 10.23 22.61
N THR A 164 -19.10 10.58 21.81
CA THR A 164 -20.41 10.92 22.40
C THR A 164 -21.38 9.73 22.48
N LYS A 165 -21.41 8.79 21.52
CA LYS A 165 -22.11 7.49 21.62
C LYS A 165 -21.50 6.48 20.63
N PRO A 166 -21.16 5.22 21.01
CA PRO A 166 -20.65 4.25 20.05
C PRO A 166 -21.69 3.99 18.98
N ILE A 167 -21.39 4.41 17.76
CA ILE A 167 -22.25 4.22 16.60
C ILE A 167 -22.21 2.73 16.22
N PRO A 168 -23.36 2.05 16.05
CA PRO A 168 -23.36 0.69 15.53
C PRO A 168 -22.71 0.66 14.13
N LEU A 169 -21.78 -0.26 13.88
CA LEU A 169 -21.05 -0.40 12.61
C LEU A 169 -21.94 -0.98 11.48
N VAL A 170 -23.06 -0.33 11.17
CA VAL A 170 -23.98 -0.75 10.10
C VAL A 170 -23.35 -0.47 8.75
N GLY A 171 -23.25 -1.49 7.90
CA GLY A 171 -22.62 -1.39 6.58
C GLY A 171 -21.14 -1.00 6.63
N ARG A 172 -20.48 -1.19 7.78
CA ARG A 172 -19.07 -0.88 7.99
C ARG A 172 -18.39 -2.03 8.71
N ILE A 173 -17.13 -2.25 8.41
CA ILE A 173 -16.29 -3.19 9.13
C ILE A 173 -15.17 -2.41 9.81
N GLN A 174 -14.87 -2.76 11.06
CA GLN A 174 -13.67 -2.25 11.70
C GLN A 174 -12.47 -2.97 11.09
N GLN A 175 -11.63 -2.22 10.40
CA GLN A 175 -10.44 -2.74 9.74
C GLN A 175 -9.28 -2.83 10.73
N THR A 176 -9.44 -3.71 11.72
CA THR A 176 -8.41 -4.07 12.71
C THR A 176 -8.24 -5.59 12.65
N ALA A 177 -7.23 -6.05 11.92
CA ALA A 177 -6.91 -7.47 11.82
C ALA A 177 -5.41 -7.68 11.94
N GLY A 178 -5.05 -8.85 12.46
CA GLY A 178 -3.68 -9.32 12.57
C GLY A 178 -2.90 -8.78 13.77
N GLU A 179 -1.58 -8.94 13.70
CA GLU A 179 -0.64 -8.71 14.79
C GLU A 179 0.05 -7.35 14.68
N SER A 180 -0.24 -6.63 13.60
CA SER A 180 0.34 -5.36 13.23
C SER A 180 -0.70 -4.48 12.53
N PRO A 181 -0.65 -3.14 12.67
CA PRO A 181 -1.43 -2.23 11.82
C PRO A 181 -1.17 -2.43 10.31
N ILE A 182 -0.05 -3.09 9.97
CA ILE A 182 0.29 -3.52 8.61
C ILE A 182 -0.54 -4.72 8.13
N ASP A 183 -1.12 -5.51 9.02
CA ASP A 183 -1.94 -6.67 8.65
C ASP A 183 -3.40 -6.29 8.30
N ASN A 184 -3.78 -5.02 8.47
CA ASN A 184 -5.11 -4.50 8.18
C ASN A 184 -5.59 -4.68 6.72
N LEU A 185 -4.76 -5.15 5.79
CA LEU A 185 -5.23 -5.53 4.44
C LEU A 185 -6.15 -6.75 4.46
N GLN A 186 -6.10 -7.54 5.53
CA GLN A 186 -6.99 -8.68 5.70
C GLN A 186 -8.23 -8.25 6.47
N LEU A 187 -9.39 -8.47 5.89
CA LEU A 187 -10.65 -8.25 6.59
C LEU A 187 -11.10 -9.57 7.20
N PRO A 188 -11.54 -9.57 8.48
CA PRO A 188 -12.11 -10.76 9.08
C PRO A 188 -13.34 -11.19 8.28
N ASN A 189 -13.24 -12.37 7.64
CA ASN A 189 -14.35 -12.99 6.91
C ASN A 189 -15.14 -13.96 7.80
N LEU A 190 -14.62 -14.32 8.99
CA LEU A 190 -15.37 -14.97 10.06
C LEU A 190 -15.71 -13.94 11.15
N MET A 191 -16.99 -13.78 11.46
CA MET A 191 -17.44 -12.75 12.41
C MET A 191 -18.72 -13.17 13.16
N PRO A 192 -19.10 -12.48 14.25
CA PRO A 192 -20.36 -12.77 14.91
C PRO A 192 -21.53 -12.57 13.95
N ARG A 193 -22.56 -13.39 14.06
CA ARG A 193 -23.73 -13.32 13.16
C ARG A 193 -24.35 -11.91 13.13
N LYS A 194 -24.44 -11.26 14.28
CA LYS A 194 -24.94 -9.88 14.39
C LYS A 194 -24.09 -8.92 13.54
N THR A 195 -22.77 -9.01 13.62
CA THR A 195 -21.84 -8.21 12.83
C THR A 195 -22.01 -8.48 11.33
N ALA A 196 -22.11 -9.75 10.93
CA ALA A 196 -22.33 -10.11 9.53
C ALA A 196 -23.64 -9.54 8.97
N LEU A 197 -24.73 -9.59 9.74
CA LEU A 197 -26.02 -9.02 9.34
C LEU A 197 -25.96 -7.49 9.28
N LEU A 198 -25.32 -6.83 10.25
CA LEU A 198 -25.14 -5.38 10.24
C LEU A 198 -24.30 -4.93 9.04
N LEU A 199 -23.26 -5.69 8.69
CA LEU A 199 -22.43 -5.42 7.52
C LEU A 199 -23.24 -5.60 6.22
N THR A 200 -23.86 -6.77 6.04
CA THR A 200 -24.49 -7.13 4.76
C THR A 200 -25.89 -6.55 4.60
N CYS A 201 -26.84 -6.93 5.47
CA CYS A 201 -28.21 -6.44 5.43
C CYS A 201 -28.28 -4.95 5.74
N GLY A 202 -27.48 -4.48 6.71
CA GLY A 202 -27.42 -3.08 7.06
C GLY A 202 -26.97 -2.21 5.88
N HIS A 203 -25.94 -2.63 5.14
CA HIS A 203 -25.54 -1.94 3.91
C HIS A 203 -26.64 -1.91 2.85
N ARG A 204 -27.37 -3.02 2.65
CA ARG A 204 -28.51 -3.04 1.72
C ARG A 204 -29.61 -2.06 2.12
N ILE A 205 -29.90 -1.94 3.41
CA ILE A 205 -30.87 -0.96 3.92
C ILE A 205 -30.35 0.47 3.68
N GLN A 206 -29.06 0.74 3.91
CA GLN A 206 -28.46 2.04 3.58
C GLN A 206 -28.58 2.38 2.10
N GLN A 207 -28.29 1.43 1.20
CA GLN A 207 -28.47 1.58 -0.25
C GLN A 207 -29.94 1.87 -0.61
N PHE A 208 -30.88 1.18 0.03
CA PHE A 208 -32.31 1.43 -0.16
C PHE A 208 -32.71 2.85 0.28
N LEU A 209 -32.23 3.32 1.43
CA LEU A 209 -32.48 4.68 1.92
C LEU A 209 -31.94 5.74 0.95
N VAL A 210 -30.73 5.54 0.44
CA VAL A 210 -30.14 6.39 -0.62
C VAL A 210 -31.02 6.39 -1.88
N GLY A 211 -31.50 5.22 -2.31
CA GLY A 211 -32.41 5.10 -3.45
C GLY A 211 -33.74 5.86 -3.26
N VAL A 212 -34.33 5.77 -2.07
CA VAL A 212 -35.56 6.52 -1.71
C VAL A 212 -35.31 8.02 -1.70
N LEU A 213 -34.18 8.48 -1.13
CA LEU A 213 -33.80 9.89 -1.15
C LEU A 213 -33.62 10.39 -2.57
N ARG A 214 -32.89 9.66 -3.41
CA ARG A 214 -32.68 10.00 -4.82
C ARG A 214 -33.99 10.10 -5.59
N TRP A 215 -34.90 9.15 -5.38
CA TRP A 215 -36.23 9.19 -5.99
C TRP A 215 -37.02 10.44 -5.58
N LYS A 216 -37.00 10.81 -4.30
CA LYS A 216 -37.63 12.06 -3.82
C LYS A 216 -36.96 13.30 -4.42
N GLN A 217 -35.63 13.33 -4.49
CA GLN A 217 -34.87 14.43 -5.09
C GLN A 217 -35.20 14.62 -6.57
N ARG A 218 -35.32 13.54 -7.35
CA ARG A 218 -35.76 13.61 -8.76
C ARG A 218 -37.15 14.21 -8.89
N ARG A 219 -38.10 13.85 -8.03
CA ARG A 219 -39.43 14.46 -8.00
C ARG A 219 -39.39 15.95 -7.67
N ILE A 220 -38.56 16.34 -6.70
CA ILE A 220 -38.34 17.74 -6.37
C ILE A 220 -37.77 18.48 -7.60
N LEU A 221 -36.73 17.95 -8.24
CA LEU A 221 -36.13 18.56 -9.43
C LEU A 221 -37.14 18.70 -10.57
N GLN A 222 -37.99 17.71 -10.82
CA GLN A 222 -39.07 17.80 -11.82
C GLN A 222 -40.09 18.89 -11.49
N LEU A 223 -40.35 19.17 -10.21
CA LEU A 223 -41.22 20.27 -9.79
C LEU A 223 -40.54 21.63 -9.96
N LEU A 224 -39.25 21.72 -9.62
CA LEU A 224 -38.46 22.95 -9.75
C LEU A 224 -38.19 23.28 -11.24
N PHE A 225 -37.94 22.26 -12.06
CA PHE A 225 -37.47 22.33 -13.44
C PHE A 225 -38.18 21.28 -14.33
N PRO A 226 -39.47 21.49 -14.65
CA PRO A 226 -40.27 20.52 -15.41
C PRO A 226 -39.73 20.25 -16.82
N ASP A 227 -39.03 21.22 -17.42
CA ASP A 227 -38.52 21.15 -18.79
C ASP A 227 -37.03 20.74 -18.87
N THR A 228 -36.40 20.41 -17.73
CA THR A 228 -34.97 20.08 -17.66
C THR A 228 -34.79 18.63 -17.26
N ASP A 229 -33.84 17.94 -17.88
CA ASP A 229 -33.44 16.62 -17.41
C ASP A 229 -32.92 16.73 -15.97
N ALA A 230 -33.58 16.02 -15.05
CA ALA A 230 -33.26 16.04 -13.63
C ALA A 230 -31.82 15.56 -13.35
N GLU A 231 -31.17 14.88 -14.29
CA GLU A 231 -29.76 14.46 -14.18
C GLU A 231 -28.76 15.53 -14.64
N ALA A 232 -29.19 16.54 -15.40
CA ALA A 232 -28.31 17.55 -16.00
C ALA A 232 -28.06 18.79 -15.12
N MET A 233 -28.70 18.89 -13.94
CA MET A 233 -28.62 20.08 -13.08
C MET A 233 -27.48 19.97 -12.06
N ALA A 234 -26.44 20.79 -12.23
CA ALA A 234 -25.29 20.89 -11.34
C ALA A 234 -25.21 22.22 -10.57
N ASP A 235 -26.19 23.12 -10.70
CA ASP A 235 -26.15 24.44 -10.05
C ASP A 235 -26.93 24.49 -8.73
N ILE A 236 -26.19 24.44 -7.63
CA ILE A 236 -26.69 24.62 -6.26
C ILE A 236 -27.53 25.90 -6.12
N ASN A 237 -27.10 27.00 -6.73
CA ASN A 237 -27.75 28.30 -6.59
C ASN A 237 -29.10 28.31 -7.33
N ALA A 238 -29.15 27.74 -8.53
CA ALA A 238 -30.41 27.58 -9.25
C ALA A 238 -31.43 26.78 -8.44
N VAL A 239 -31.01 25.65 -7.86
CA VAL A 239 -31.86 24.81 -7.00
C VAL A 239 -32.35 25.59 -5.77
N LYS A 240 -31.45 26.30 -5.07
CA LYS A 240 -31.79 27.08 -3.87
C LYS A 240 -32.79 28.20 -4.17
N THR A 241 -32.53 28.99 -5.22
CA THR A 241 -33.40 30.11 -5.61
C THR A 241 -34.80 29.61 -5.96
N LYS A 242 -34.92 28.59 -6.82
CA LYS A 242 -36.21 28.01 -7.20
C LYS A 242 -36.95 27.38 -6.03
N ALA A 243 -36.24 26.70 -5.13
CA ALA A 243 -36.85 26.12 -3.93
C ALA A 243 -37.40 27.20 -2.98
N TRP A 244 -36.69 28.32 -2.86
CA TRP A 244 -37.12 29.48 -2.10
C TRP A 244 -38.34 30.17 -2.74
N ASP A 245 -38.32 30.39 -4.06
CA ASP A 245 -39.43 30.99 -4.82
C ASP A 245 -40.72 30.19 -4.68
N LEU A 246 -40.60 28.86 -4.57
CA LEU A 246 -41.73 27.94 -4.37
C LEU A 246 -42.08 27.70 -2.89
N GLN A 247 -41.46 28.46 -1.97
CA GLN A 247 -41.68 28.38 -0.51
C GLN A 247 -41.50 26.96 0.07
N LEU A 248 -40.72 26.09 -0.58
CA LEU A 248 -40.49 24.72 -0.14
C LEU A 248 -39.64 24.64 1.15
N SER A 249 -39.11 25.77 1.60
CA SER A 249 -38.29 25.93 2.80
C SER A 249 -39.03 26.52 4.01
N GLU A 250 -40.33 26.84 3.89
CA GLU A 250 -41.10 27.47 4.99
C GLU A 250 -41.61 26.45 6.05
N GLU A 251 -41.70 25.16 5.71
CA GLU A 251 -41.85 24.04 6.67
C GLU A 251 -40.49 23.38 6.93
N GLU A 252 -40.34 22.58 8.01
CA GLU A 252 -39.11 21.81 8.25
C GLU A 252 -38.69 21.06 6.96
N PRO A 253 -37.61 21.47 6.28
CA PRO A 253 -37.35 21.02 4.93
C PRO A 253 -37.06 19.53 4.93
N SER A 254 -37.76 18.79 4.06
CA SER A 254 -37.55 17.35 3.95
C SER A 254 -36.06 17.03 3.75
N LEU A 255 -35.59 15.92 4.32
CA LEU A 255 -34.18 15.51 4.19
C LEU A 255 -33.71 15.47 2.73
N ALA A 256 -34.58 15.06 1.80
CA ALA A 256 -34.27 15.02 0.38
C ALA A 256 -33.98 16.43 -0.19
N LEU A 257 -34.81 17.42 0.17
CA LEU A 257 -34.61 18.81 -0.23
C LEU A 257 -33.34 19.38 0.41
N THR A 258 -33.12 19.16 1.70
CA THR A 258 -31.93 19.62 2.43
C THR A 258 -30.65 19.05 1.83
N MET A 259 -30.65 17.78 1.42
CA MET A 259 -29.49 17.18 0.75
C MET A 259 -29.31 17.71 -0.67
N LEU A 260 -30.40 17.91 -1.41
CA LEU A 260 -30.34 18.44 -2.77
C LEU A 260 -29.80 19.88 -2.79
N THR A 261 -30.24 20.73 -1.85
CA THR A 261 -29.76 22.12 -1.72
C THR A 261 -28.34 22.20 -1.17
N ARG A 262 -27.94 21.25 -0.32
CA ARG A 262 -26.57 21.18 0.21
C ARG A 262 -25.56 20.76 -0.85
N HIS A 263 -25.87 19.71 -1.61
CA HIS A 263 -24.92 19.08 -2.54
C HIS A 263 -25.04 19.59 -3.97
N GLY A 264 -26.21 20.11 -4.38
CA GLY A 264 -26.46 20.55 -5.75
C GLY A 264 -26.63 19.43 -6.76
N CYS A 265 -26.65 18.19 -6.29
CA CYS A 265 -26.80 17.01 -7.10
C CYS A 265 -27.58 15.95 -6.32
N LEU A 266 -27.92 14.87 -7.02
CA LEU A 266 -28.55 13.70 -6.42
C LEU A 266 -27.61 13.03 -5.41
N VAL A 267 -28.17 12.55 -4.31
CA VAL A 267 -27.43 11.75 -3.34
C VAL A 267 -27.06 10.39 -3.93
N GLU A 268 -25.77 10.09 -3.85
CA GLU A 268 -25.13 8.89 -4.39
C GLU A 268 -24.68 7.90 -3.32
N SER A 269 -24.27 8.42 -2.16
CA SER A 269 -23.69 7.66 -1.07
C SER A 269 -24.42 7.91 0.24
N TYR A 270 -24.48 6.88 1.09
CA TYR A 270 -25.01 7.02 2.45
C TYR A 270 -24.14 7.95 3.31
N GLY A 271 -22.84 8.08 3.01
CA GLY A 271 -21.94 9.01 3.69
C GLY A 271 -22.39 10.47 3.59
N GLN A 272 -23.11 10.82 2.52
CA GLN A 272 -23.59 12.18 2.26
C GLN A 272 -24.77 12.60 3.16
N VAL A 273 -25.39 11.64 3.86
CA VAL A 273 -26.49 11.86 4.80
C VAL A 273 -25.95 12.49 6.10
N PRO A 274 -26.65 13.47 6.72
CA PRO A 274 -26.20 14.12 7.95
C PRO A 274 -25.92 13.13 9.08
N SER A 275 -24.91 13.43 9.91
CA SER A 275 -24.48 12.58 11.02
C SER A 275 -25.62 12.14 11.93
N ASP A 276 -26.49 13.07 12.32
CA ASP A 276 -27.57 12.80 13.28
C ASP A 276 -28.63 11.86 12.69
N THR A 277 -28.95 12.06 11.41
CA THR A 277 -29.84 11.16 10.68
C THR A 277 -29.23 9.79 10.47
N ARG A 278 -27.94 9.72 10.12
CA ARG A 278 -27.22 8.44 10.01
C ARG A 278 -27.26 7.70 11.34
N TYR A 279 -26.96 8.38 12.44
CA TYR A 279 -27.00 7.81 13.79
C TYR A 279 -28.38 7.24 14.12
N ALA A 280 -29.46 8.00 13.88
CA ALA A 280 -30.82 7.54 14.14
C ALA A 280 -31.19 6.30 13.30
N ALA A 281 -30.86 6.30 12.01
CA ALA A 281 -31.11 5.18 11.11
C ALA A 281 -30.28 3.94 11.47
N GLU A 282 -28.99 4.11 11.75
CA GLU A 282 -28.09 3.01 12.12
C GLU A 282 -28.48 2.40 13.46
N LYS A 283 -28.91 3.22 14.43
CA LYS A 283 -29.50 2.75 15.68
C LYS A 283 -30.76 1.93 15.43
N PHE A 284 -31.69 2.43 14.62
CA PHE A 284 -32.91 1.69 14.28
C PHE A 284 -32.62 0.35 13.61
N ILE A 285 -31.67 0.31 12.66
CA ILE A 285 -31.25 -0.92 11.99
C ILE A 285 -30.64 -1.89 13.00
N ALA A 286 -29.76 -1.41 13.87
CA ALA A 286 -29.11 -2.23 14.89
C ALA A 286 -30.12 -2.81 15.89
N ASP A 287 -31.06 -2.00 16.38
CA ASP A 287 -32.12 -2.41 17.31
C ASP A 287 -33.12 -3.39 16.65
N SER A 288 -33.34 -3.26 15.34
CA SER A 288 -34.18 -4.18 14.58
C SER A 288 -33.52 -5.53 14.36
N LEU A 289 -32.22 -5.55 14.08
CA LEU A 289 -31.43 -6.77 13.86
C LEU A 289 -30.99 -7.44 15.18
N SER A 290 -30.96 -6.73 16.31
CA SER A 290 -30.59 -7.28 17.62
C SER A 290 -31.63 -8.20 18.24
N LYS A 291 -32.84 -8.25 17.69
CA LYS A 291 -33.90 -9.16 18.14
C LYS A 291 -33.67 -10.62 17.73
N LEU A 292 -32.60 -10.89 16.97
CA LEU A 292 -32.18 -12.23 16.60
C LEU A 292 -31.28 -12.77 17.72
N GLU A 293 -31.80 -13.70 18.51
CA GLU A 293 -31.02 -14.40 19.54
C GLU A 293 -29.75 -14.99 18.93
N THR A 294 -28.63 -14.78 19.61
CA THR A 294 -27.35 -15.42 19.29
C THR A 294 -27.05 -16.37 20.43
N GLU A 295 -27.13 -17.67 20.16
CA GLU A 295 -26.52 -18.68 21.03
C GLU A 295 -25.04 -18.29 21.20
N ARG A 296 -24.55 -18.33 22.44
CA ARG A 296 -23.15 -18.02 22.74
C ARG A 296 -22.38 -19.34 22.74
N ASP A 297 -21.35 -19.40 21.92
CA ASP A 297 -20.46 -20.54 21.81
C ASP A 297 -19.05 -20.04 22.10
N GLU A 298 -18.59 -20.23 23.34
CA GLU A 298 -17.33 -19.67 23.85
C GLU A 298 -16.11 -20.20 23.06
N GLU A 299 -16.20 -21.44 22.57
CA GLU A 299 -15.13 -22.07 21.81
C GLU A 299 -15.03 -21.47 20.40
N LEU A 300 -16.18 -21.26 19.74
CA LEU A 300 -16.22 -20.54 18.46
C LEU A 300 -15.83 -19.06 18.60
N ASP A 301 -16.19 -18.43 19.72
CA ASP A 301 -15.76 -17.06 20.03
C ASP A 301 -14.22 -17.00 20.17
N SER A 302 -13.61 -17.97 20.86
CA SER A 302 -12.16 -18.11 20.99
C SER A 302 -11.48 -18.33 19.63
N PHE A 303 -12.01 -19.26 18.82
CA PHE A 303 -11.52 -19.51 17.47
C PHE A 303 -11.60 -18.26 16.57
N MET A 304 -12.74 -17.57 16.59
CA MET A 304 -12.94 -16.33 15.83
C MET A 304 -11.95 -15.22 16.25
N GLN A 305 -11.72 -15.06 17.56
CA GLN A 305 -10.71 -14.12 18.07
C GLN A 305 -9.30 -14.49 17.60
N HIS A 306 -8.97 -15.79 17.63
CA HIS A 306 -7.68 -16.29 17.13
C HIS A 306 -7.48 -15.96 15.66
N VAL A 307 -8.40 -16.37 14.77
CA VAL A 307 -8.22 -16.14 13.32
C VAL A 307 -8.24 -14.66 12.94
N THR A 308 -8.88 -13.81 13.74
CA THR A 308 -8.86 -12.35 13.56
C THR A 308 -7.50 -11.76 13.95
N LYS A 309 -6.89 -12.26 15.02
CA LYS A 309 -5.63 -11.75 15.58
C LYS A 309 -4.39 -12.37 14.94
N HIS A 310 -4.48 -13.62 14.51
CA HIS A 310 -3.40 -14.44 13.97
C HIS A 310 -3.83 -15.06 12.62
N PRO A 311 -4.19 -14.24 11.62
CA PRO A 311 -4.64 -14.74 10.32
C PRO A 311 -3.54 -15.59 9.67
N GLY A 312 -3.94 -16.70 9.05
CA GLY A 312 -3.04 -17.65 8.40
C GLY A 312 -2.35 -18.64 9.34
N ARG A 313 -2.59 -18.56 10.67
CA ARG A 313 -2.04 -19.53 11.64
C ARG A 313 -3.07 -20.55 12.13
N PRO A 314 -2.69 -21.83 12.27
CA PRO A 314 -3.56 -22.85 12.84
C PRO A 314 -3.99 -22.48 14.27
N PHE A 315 -5.20 -22.88 14.64
CA PHE A 315 -5.75 -22.66 15.98
C PHE A 315 -5.13 -23.68 16.93
N ASN A 316 -4.67 -23.25 18.10
CA ASN A 316 -3.91 -24.09 19.05
C ASN A 316 -2.72 -24.84 18.43
N GLU A 317 -2.13 -24.29 17.35
CA GLU A 317 -1.04 -24.94 16.61
C GLU A 317 -1.45 -26.29 15.97
N ASP A 318 -2.75 -26.59 15.87
CA ASP A 318 -3.28 -27.83 15.30
C ASP A 318 -4.15 -27.54 14.06
N HIS A 319 -3.67 -28.03 12.91
CA HIS A 319 -4.37 -27.93 11.62
C HIS A 319 -5.68 -28.71 11.55
N VAL A 320 -5.77 -29.84 12.24
CA VAL A 320 -6.98 -30.69 12.30
C VAL A 320 -8.04 -30.01 13.15
N GLU A 321 -7.65 -29.50 14.33
CA GLU A 321 -8.54 -28.73 15.19
C GLU A 321 -9.02 -27.46 14.48
N HIS A 322 -8.12 -26.71 13.84
CA HIS A 322 -8.46 -25.52 13.05
C HIS A 322 -9.53 -25.80 11.98
N LYS A 323 -9.34 -26.85 11.18
CA LYS A 323 -10.30 -27.25 10.13
C LYS A 323 -11.63 -27.70 10.72
N THR A 324 -11.60 -28.39 11.86
CA THR A 324 -12.81 -28.80 12.58
C THR A 324 -13.60 -27.58 13.07
N MET A 325 -12.91 -26.60 13.65
CA MET A 325 -13.51 -25.34 14.11
C MET A 325 -14.04 -24.48 12.97
N LEU A 326 -13.35 -24.46 11.83
CA LEU A 326 -13.84 -23.80 10.62
C LEU A 326 -15.14 -24.44 10.10
N LEU A 327 -15.19 -25.77 10.00
CA LEU A 327 -16.40 -26.50 9.58
C LEU A 327 -17.56 -26.30 10.58
N ARG A 328 -17.27 -26.31 11.88
CA ARG A 328 -18.26 -25.99 12.94
C ARG A 328 -18.76 -24.56 12.79
N SER A 329 -17.88 -23.60 12.52
CA SER A 329 -18.23 -22.20 12.27
C SER A 329 -19.18 -22.03 11.10
N MET A 330 -18.96 -22.76 10.00
CA MET A 330 -19.85 -22.71 8.81
C MET A 330 -21.27 -23.22 9.09
N LYS A 331 -21.42 -24.16 10.04
CA LYS A 331 -22.73 -24.71 10.46
C LYS A 331 -23.38 -23.92 11.61
N SER A 332 -22.60 -23.07 12.28
CA SER A 332 -23.03 -22.38 13.49
C SER A 332 -24.13 -21.33 13.23
N ARG A 333 -24.92 -21.07 14.26
CA ARG A 333 -25.87 -19.95 14.33
C ARG A 333 -25.28 -18.73 15.04
N SER A 334 -24.18 -18.86 15.79
CA SER A 334 -23.53 -17.80 16.58
C SER A 334 -22.60 -16.94 15.73
N VAL A 335 -21.83 -17.58 14.84
CA VAL A 335 -20.88 -16.94 13.92
C VAL A 335 -21.34 -17.09 12.47
N ARG A 336 -20.81 -16.25 11.59
CA ARG A 336 -21.02 -16.30 10.15
C ARG A 336 -19.72 -16.08 9.42
N LEU A 337 -19.48 -16.95 8.45
CA LEU A 337 -18.52 -16.72 7.39
C LEU A 337 -19.19 -15.86 6.31
N VAL A 338 -18.59 -14.72 6.02
CA VAL A 338 -18.95 -13.84 4.90
C VAL A 338 -17.79 -13.89 3.90
N PHE A 339 -18.06 -14.34 2.69
CA PHE A 339 -17.07 -14.47 1.63
C PHE A 339 -16.22 -13.21 1.43
N ARG A 340 -14.91 -13.41 1.24
CA ARG A 340 -13.91 -12.35 1.06
C ARG A 340 -14.33 -11.37 -0.04
N SER A 341 -14.83 -11.87 -1.17
CA SER A 341 -15.31 -11.05 -2.29
C SER A 341 -16.45 -10.09 -1.92
N VAL A 342 -17.19 -10.39 -0.85
CA VAL A 342 -18.22 -9.51 -0.29
C VAL A 342 -17.60 -8.53 0.69
N VAL A 343 -16.73 -9.00 1.59
CA VAL A 343 -16.14 -8.18 2.66
C VAL A 343 -15.19 -7.12 2.09
N GLU A 344 -14.42 -7.43 1.05
CA GLU A 344 -13.46 -6.50 0.42
C GLU A 344 -14.11 -5.25 -0.18
N LYS A 345 -15.41 -5.28 -0.51
CA LYS A 345 -16.18 -4.10 -0.96
C LYS A 345 -16.28 -3.02 0.12
N PHE A 346 -16.15 -3.43 1.39
CA PHE A 346 -16.18 -2.56 2.56
C PHE A 346 -14.77 -2.21 3.06
N CYS A 347 -13.73 -2.78 2.43
CA CYS A 347 -12.36 -2.40 2.71
C CYS A 347 -12.23 -0.89 2.52
N GLN A 348 -11.48 -0.22 3.36
CA GLN A 348 -11.16 1.19 3.17
C GLN A 348 -9.76 1.30 2.57
N HIS A 349 -8.81 0.53 3.10
CA HIS A 349 -7.45 0.48 2.57
C HIS A 349 -7.41 -0.23 1.23
N ARG A 350 -7.17 0.55 0.16
CA ARG A 350 -6.85 0.00 -1.15
C ARG A 350 -5.37 -0.37 -1.22
N TYR A 351 -5.06 -1.30 -2.11
CA TYR A 351 -3.70 -1.70 -2.42
C TYR A 351 -3.60 -2.12 -3.89
N ILE A 352 -2.38 -2.16 -4.41
CA ILE A 352 -2.02 -2.74 -5.71
C ILE A 352 -1.25 -4.03 -5.44
N THR A 353 -1.55 -5.11 -6.15
CA THR A 353 -0.88 -6.41 -5.96
C THR A 353 0.01 -6.73 -7.14
N ILE A 354 1.26 -7.10 -6.87
CA ILE A 354 2.23 -7.54 -7.87
C ILE A 354 2.75 -8.93 -7.49
N ALA A 355 2.57 -9.89 -8.39
CA ALA A 355 3.15 -11.22 -8.24
C ALA A 355 4.56 -11.26 -8.81
N TRP A 356 5.41 -12.07 -8.19
CA TRP A 356 6.75 -12.38 -8.68
C TRP A 356 7.19 -13.76 -8.18
N THR A 357 8.26 -14.30 -8.78
CA THR A 357 8.83 -15.58 -8.36
C THR A 357 10.22 -15.35 -7.80
N ARG A 358 10.46 -15.89 -6.61
CA ARG A 358 11.75 -15.78 -5.93
C ARG A 358 12.86 -16.51 -6.68
N ARG A 359 14.01 -15.87 -6.83
CA ARG A 359 15.20 -16.43 -7.48
C ARG A 359 16.34 -16.73 -6.50
N ALA A 360 16.44 -15.99 -5.40
CA ALA A 360 17.41 -16.22 -4.34
C ALA A 360 16.70 -16.58 -3.02
N PRO A 361 17.31 -17.42 -2.14
CA PRO A 361 16.70 -17.75 -0.87
C PRO A 361 16.50 -16.52 0.01
N LEU A 362 15.41 -16.49 0.79
CA LEU A 362 15.23 -15.52 1.86
C LEU A 362 15.82 -16.09 3.15
N LEU A 363 16.87 -15.45 3.65
CA LEU A 363 17.60 -15.87 4.84
C LEU A 363 17.16 -15.09 6.08
N TYR A 364 16.98 -15.80 7.18
CA TYR A 364 16.68 -15.26 8.50
C TYR A 364 17.75 -15.68 9.50
N LEU A 365 18.33 -14.68 10.16
CA LEU A 365 19.28 -14.87 11.24
C LEU A 365 18.73 -14.19 12.50
N PRO A 366 18.06 -14.93 13.39
CA PRO A 366 17.60 -14.37 14.66
C PRO A 366 18.75 -13.73 15.45
N ASP A 367 18.40 -12.79 16.33
CA ASP A 367 19.37 -12.18 17.25
C ASP A 367 20.11 -13.24 18.08
N GLY A 368 21.44 -13.21 18.05
CA GLY A 368 22.31 -14.17 18.75
C GLY A 368 22.33 -15.59 18.17
N ALA A 369 21.74 -15.82 16.99
CA ALA A 369 21.90 -17.11 16.29
C ALA A 369 23.23 -17.16 15.53
N GLU A 370 23.82 -18.35 15.46
CA GLU A 370 25.05 -18.60 14.68
C GLU A 370 24.76 -18.99 13.23
N ASP A 371 23.57 -19.55 12.95
CA ASP A 371 23.21 -20.10 11.65
C ASP A 371 21.98 -19.42 11.03
N PHE A 372 22.02 -19.21 9.72
CA PHE A 372 20.88 -18.75 8.94
C PHE A 372 19.85 -19.86 8.74
N THR A 373 18.58 -19.47 8.78
CA THR A 373 17.45 -20.32 8.37
C THR A 373 16.84 -19.80 7.07
N VAL A 374 16.53 -20.71 6.15
CA VAL A 374 15.87 -20.37 4.88
C VAL A 374 14.37 -20.27 5.11
N LEU A 375 13.82 -19.05 5.12
CA LEU A 375 12.38 -18.84 5.24
C LEU A 375 11.67 -19.08 3.91
N ARG A 376 12.27 -18.68 2.79
CA ARG A 376 11.71 -18.86 1.44
C ARG A 376 12.76 -19.39 0.49
N LYS A 377 12.39 -20.40 -0.28
CA LYS A 377 13.28 -21.03 -1.27
C LYS A 377 13.11 -20.37 -2.65
N PRO A 378 14.14 -20.43 -3.52
CA PRO A 378 13.96 -20.13 -4.94
C PRO A 378 12.81 -20.93 -5.55
N GLY A 379 12.04 -20.29 -6.44
CA GLY A 379 10.84 -20.85 -7.07
C GLY A 379 9.54 -20.57 -6.30
N ALA A 380 9.58 -20.00 -5.09
CA ALA A 380 8.39 -19.59 -4.38
C ALA A 380 7.62 -18.49 -5.14
N GLU A 381 6.30 -18.64 -5.26
CA GLU A 381 5.41 -17.57 -5.73
C GLU A 381 5.22 -16.56 -4.59
N GLU A 382 5.58 -15.30 -4.86
CA GLU A 382 5.52 -14.19 -3.91
C GLU A 382 4.55 -13.13 -4.40
N LEU A 383 4.03 -12.34 -3.46
CA LEU A 383 3.21 -11.17 -3.75
C LEU A 383 3.72 -9.97 -2.97
N THR A 384 3.71 -8.82 -3.62
CA THR A 384 3.82 -7.52 -2.94
C THR A 384 2.51 -6.77 -3.07
N ARG A 385 1.98 -6.34 -1.92
CA ARG A 385 0.81 -5.45 -1.82
C ARG A 385 1.30 -4.04 -1.50
N PHE A 386 1.31 -3.17 -2.50
CA PHE A 386 1.57 -1.75 -2.32
C PHE A 386 0.34 -1.06 -1.76
N ARG A 387 0.44 -0.53 -0.55
CA ARG A 387 -0.61 0.25 0.07
C ARG A 387 -0.05 1.56 0.57
N LYS A 388 -0.84 2.62 0.56
CA LYS A 388 -0.41 3.89 1.12
C LYS A 388 0.06 3.75 2.57
N ASN A 389 1.12 4.46 2.93
CA ASN A 389 1.46 4.67 4.32
C ASN A 389 0.56 5.78 4.90
N VAL A 390 -0.25 5.43 5.89
CA VAL A 390 -1.12 6.39 6.60
C VAL A 390 -0.32 7.57 7.14
N PHE A 391 0.95 7.34 7.51
CA PHE A 391 1.86 8.36 8.02
C PHE A 391 3.01 8.58 7.04
N ALA A 392 2.72 9.22 5.92
CA ALA A 392 3.71 9.49 4.88
C ALA A 392 4.93 10.29 5.41
N TYR A 393 6.13 9.93 4.94
CA TYR A 393 7.42 10.60 5.18
C TYR A 393 8.00 11.22 3.89
N GLY A 394 7.33 11.02 2.77
CA GLY A 394 7.75 11.39 1.43
C GLY A 394 6.55 11.48 0.49
N GLU A 395 6.73 12.08 -0.69
CA GLU A 395 5.79 11.95 -1.79
C GLU A 395 5.63 10.48 -2.17
N SER A 396 4.40 10.11 -2.53
CA SER A 396 4.06 8.75 -2.95
C SER A 396 4.54 7.68 -1.98
N HIS A 397 4.56 8.00 -0.67
CA HIS A 397 5.06 7.08 0.35
C HIS A 397 4.05 5.97 0.65
N ALA A 398 4.41 4.75 0.26
CA ALA A 398 3.64 3.53 0.46
C ALA A 398 4.47 2.48 1.20
N LEU A 399 3.79 1.40 1.58
CA LEU A 399 4.38 0.19 2.12
C LEU A 399 4.17 -0.94 1.11
N GLY A 400 5.24 -1.64 0.75
CA GLY A 400 5.19 -2.88 -0.02
C GLY A 400 5.17 -4.06 0.92
N GLN A 401 3.99 -4.64 1.17
CA GLN A 401 3.86 -5.75 2.12
C GLN A 401 3.99 -7.09 1.41
N SER A 402 4.81 -7.98 1.98
CA SER A 402 4.81 -9.39 1.57
C SER A 402 3.48 -10.04 1.93
N GLY A 403 3.19 -11.24 1.39
CA GLY A 403 2.05 -12.08 1.76
C GLY A 403 1.56 -11.84 3.18
N GLY A 404 0.29 -11.49 3.39
CA GLY A 404 -0.25 -11.12 4.71
C GLY A 404 -0.28 -12.26 5.75
N GLY A 405 0.66 -13.19 5.71
CA GLY A 405 0.65 -14.40 6.51
C GLY A 405 -0.02 -15.61 5.85
N TRP A 406 -0.21 -15.58 4.53
CA TRP A 406 -0.69 -16.74 3.76
C TRP A 406 -0.24 -16.60 2.29
N SER A 407 0.02 -17.74 1.63
CA SER A 407 0.21 -17.76 0.18
C SER A 407 -1.11 -17.32 -0.45
N ASP A 408 -1.09 -16.31 -1.31
CA ASP A 408 -2.25 -15.89 -2.09
C ASP A 408 -1.72 -16.00 -3.53
N SER A 409 -2.28 -16.92 -4.32
CA SER A 409 -1.84 -17.12 -5.70
C SER A 409 -2.71 -16.27 -6.60
N GLN A 410 -2.13 -15.65 -7.64
CA GLN A 410 -2.93 -14.99 -8.69
C GLN A 410 -3.94 -15.95 -9.35
N ARG A 411 -3.75 -17.26 -9.22
CA ARG A 411 -4.68 -18.29 -9.69
C ARG A 411 -5.98 -18.33 -8.88
N TRP A 412 -6.02 -17.70 -7.71
CA TRP A 412 -7.20 -17.74 -6.83
C TRP A 412 -8.08 -16.54 -7.14
N SER A 413 -9.19 -16.82 -7.84
CA SER A 413 -10.16 -15.81 -8.23
C SER A 413 -11.34 -15.75 -7.25
N PRO A 414 -12.05 -14.60 -7.19
CA PRO A 414 -13.36 -14.51 -6.54
C PRO A 414 -14.27 -15.67 -6.90
N GLY A 415 -14.94 -16.25 -5.91
CA GLY A 415 -15.76 -17.45 -6.04
C GLY A 415 -15.01 -18.78 -5.84
N SER A 416 -13.67 -18.80 -5.87
CA SER A 416 -12.90 -19.99 -5.49
C SER A 416 -12.81 -20.14 -3.97
N LEU A 417 -12.83 -21.38 -3.47
CA LEU A 417 -12.73 -21.65 -2.03
C LEU A 417 -11.43 -21.09 -1.42
N MET A 418 -10.33 -21.15 -2.18
CA MET A 418 -9.03 -20.62 -1.77
C MET A 418 -9.08 -19.10 -1.56
N TYR A 419 -9.67 -18.36 -2.49
CA TYR A 419 -9.83 -16.92 -2.37
C TYR A 419 -10.82 -16.55 -1.26
N GLU A 420 -11.98 -17.22 -1.18
CA GLU A 420 -13.08 -16.79 -0.31
C GLU A 420 -12.85 -17.08 1.17
N LEU A 421 -12.23 -18.22 1.50
CA LEU A 421 -11.87 -18.58 2.87
C LEU A 421 -10.55 -17.94 3.28
N GLY A 422 -9.67 -17.75 2.32
CA GLY A 422 -8.57 -16.86 2.52
C GLY A 422 -7.55 -17.40 3.55
N PRO A 423 -7.05 -16.52 4.44
CA PRO A 423 -6.18 -16.91 5.56
C PRO A 423 -6.79 -17.95 6.51
N LEU A 424 -8.12 -18.18 6.48
CA LEU A 424 -8.76 -19.22 7.29
C LEU A 424 -8.38 -20.65 6.86
N LEU A 425 -7.71 -20.83 5.73
CA LEU A 425 -7.28 -22.16 5.28
C LEU A 425 -5.91 -22.58 5.82
N CYS A 426 -5.09 -21.63 6.29
CA CYS A 426 -3.72 -21.88 6.78
C CYS A 426 -2.90 -22.78 5.83
N VAL A 427 -2.84 -22.41 4.54
CA VAL A 427 -2.23 -23.24 3.47
C VAL A 427 -0.70 -23.20 3.51
N ASP A 428 -0.13 -22.09 3.99
CA ASP A 428 1.30 -21.83 4.06
C ASP A 428 1.61 -21.17 5.40
N ASP A 429 2.04 -21.98 6.37
CA ASP A 429 2.39 -21.53 7.72
C ASP A 429 3.59 -20.57 7.72
N ASP A 430 4.44 -20.65 6.68
CA ASP A 430 5.64 -19.84 6.51
C ASP A 430 5.36 -18.50 5.80
N ALA A 431 4.11 -18.25 5.42
CA ALA A 431 3.78 -17.04 4.68
C ALA A 431 3.85 -15.76 5.51
N LYS A 432 3.92 -15.86 6.84
CA LYS A 432 4.09 -14.69 7.70
C LYS A 432 5.56 -14.46 7.99
N LEU A 433 6.18 -13.62 7.17
CA LEU A 433 7.59 -13.27 7.30
C LEU A 433 7.77 -12.13 8.34
N PRO A 434 8.74 -12.26 9.28
CA PRO A 434 9.07 -11.17 10.18
C PRO A 434 9.81 -10.06 9.41
N ASN A 435 9.75 -8.83 9.93
CA ASN A 435 10.53 -7.71 9.39
C ASN A 435 11.91 -7.62 10.05
N HIS A 436 11.97 -7.90 11.35
CA HIS A 436 13.23 -7.82 12.08
C HIS A 436 14.12 -9.00 11.70
N TYR A 437 15.42 -8.71 11.54
CA TYR A 437 16.45 -9.68 11.18
C TYR A 437 16.22 -10.44 9.85
N VAL A 438 15.37 -9.90 8.96
CA VAL A 438 15.11 -10.42 7.61
C VAL A 438 15.18 -9.26 6.62
N THR A 439 16.32 -9.05 5.96
CA THR A 439 16.43 -8.07 4.86
C THR A 439 16.17 -8.77 3.54
N ASP A 440 15.06 -8.46 2.87
CA ASP A 440 14.69 -9.08 1.60
C ASP A 440 15.12 -8.24 0.40
N ILE A 441 16.38 -8.43 0.03
CA ILE A 441 17.05 -7.72 -1.07
C ILE A 441 16.32 -7.95 -2.40
N GLU A 442 15.91 -9.19 -2.68
CA GLU A 442 15.20 -9.48 -3.92
C GLU A 442 13.88 -8.72 -3.96
N LYS A 443 13.10 -8.73 -2.88
CA LYS A 443 11.85 -7.95 -2.82
C LYS A 443 12.10 -6.46 -3.06
N ILE A 444 13.12 -5.87 -2.43
CA ILE A 444 13.45 -4.45 -2.61
C ILE A 444 13.78 -4.13 -4.07
N ILE A 445 14.59 -4.97 -4.73
CA ILE A 445 14.91 -4.83 -6.15
C ILE A 445 13.65 -5.01 -7.01
N ARG A 446 12.82 -6.01 -6.72
CA ARG A 446 11.56 -6.27 -7.46
C ARG A 446 10.59 -5.09 -7.35
N ASP A 447 10.45 -4.53 -6.16
CA ASP A 447 9.62 -3.33 -5.92
C ASP A 447 10.16 -2.14 -6.73
N CYS A 448 11.46 -1.84 -6.65
CA CYS A 448 12.06 -0.77 -7.43
C CYS A 448 11.87 -0.98 -8.93
N MET A 449 12.08 -2.20 -9.43
CA MET A 449 11.89 -2.52 -10.84
C MET A 449 10.44 -2.27 -11.25
N VAL A 450 9.45 -2.82 -10.54
CA VAL A 450 8.05 -2.68 -10.95
C VAL A 450 7.52 -1.26 -10.79
N LEU A 451 8.17 -0.39 -10.01
CA LEU A 451 7.77 1.00 -9.82
C LEU A 451 8.53 2.00 -10.70
N CYS A 452 9.59 1.59 -11.39
CA CYS A 452 10.43 2.47 -12.20
C CYS A 452 10.44 2.10 -13.69
N PRO A 453 10.42 3.11 -14.59
CA PRO A 453 10.60 2.92 -16.03
C PRO A 453 11.99 2.36 -16.36
N ASP A 454 12.05 1.50 -17.37
CA ASP A 454 13.32 1.00 -17.88
C ASP A 454 14.07 2.08 -18.68
N GLY A 455 15.34 2.31 -18.35
CA GLY A 455 16.13 3.42 -18.90
C GLY A 455 16.04 4.73 -18.10
N GLY A 456 15.25 4.75 -17.02
CA GLY A 456 15.07 5.94 -16.17
C GLY A 456 14.19 7.01 -16.81
N MET A 457 14.33 8.26 -16.37
CA MET A 457 13.44 9.35 -16.80
C MET A 457 13.57 9.77 -18.26
N ALA A 458 14.69 9.44 -18.92
CA ALA A 458 14.90 9.76 -20.34
C ALA A 458 13.90 9.00 -21.25
N ASP A 459 13.51 7.80 -20.85
CA ASP A 459 12.63 6.90 -21.61
C ASP A 459 11.23 6.75 -20.99
N ALA A 460 10.95 7.49 -19.92
CA ALA A 460 9.70 7.45 -19.19
C ALA A 460 8.51 7.90 -20.06
N LEU A 461 7.40 7.20 -19.91
CA LEU A 461 6.11 7.61 -20.45
C LEU A 461 5.53 8.76 -19.61
N PRO A 462 4.68 9.63 -20.19
CA PRO A 462 4.03 10.70 -19.44
C PRO A 462 3.31 10.19 -18.19
N GLY A 463 3.69 10.72 -17.01
CA GLY A 463 3.14 10.33 -15.71
C GLY A 463 3.93 9.24 -14.96
N GLU A 464 4.92 8.61 -15.58
CA GLU A 464 5.87 7.76 -14.84
C GLU A 464 6.87 8.63 -14.06
N THR A 465 7.31 8.11 -12.91
CA THR A 465 8.34 8.73 -12.06
C THR A 465 9.28 7.65 -11.51
N LEU A 466 10.35 8.05 -10.84
CA LEU A 466 11.25 7.16 -10.13
C LEU A 466 10.79 6.98 -8.68
N HIS A 467 10.90 5.74 -8.22
CA HIS A 467 10.62 5.36 -6.85
C HIS A 467 11.80 4.62 -6.26
N ASP A 468 12.06 4.88 -4.99
CA ASP A 468 12.99 4.13 -4.17
C ASP A 468 12.20 3.17 -3.29
N SER A 469 12.78 2.00 -3.04
CA SER A 469 12.26 0.99 -2.11
C SER A 469 13.37 0.60 -1.15
N GLY A 470 13.03 0.48 0.12
CA GLY A 470 13.98 0.07 1.15
C GLY A 470 13.28 -0.58 2.33
N GLN A 471 14.04 -1.13 3.26
CA GLN A 471 13.51 -1.67 4.51
C GLN A 471 14.14 -0.96 5.69
N ASN A 472 13.33 -0.62 6.69
CA ASN A 472 13.84 0.00 7.90
C ASN A 472 14.62 -1.03 8.74
N PRO A 473 15.76 -0.64 9.34
CA PRO A 473 16.43 -1.48 10.32
C PRO A 473 15.56 -1.64 11.57
N VAL A 474 15.93 -2.61 12.40
CA VAL A 474 15.22 -2.96 13.64
C VAL A 474 15.00 -1.74 14.53
N VAL A 475 15.95 -0.80 14.58
CA VAL A 475 15.86 0.39 15.43
C VAL A 475 14.91 1.48 14.95
N ALA A 476 14.52 1.49 13.67
CA ALA A 476 13.52 2.43 13.14
C ALA A 476 12.24 1.79 12.65
N SER A 477 12.13 0.47 12.72
CA SER A 477 10.86 -0.20 12.48
C SER A 477 10.07 -0.29 13.79
N SER A 478 8.93 0.39 13.86
CA SER A 478 7.94 0.13 14.91
C SER A 478 7.13 -1.15 14.64
N ILE A 479 7.45 -1.88 13.56
CA ILE A 479 6.64 -2.98 13.03
C ILE A 479 7.55 -4.18 12.75
N GLY A 480 7.84 -4.95 13.80
CA GLY A 480 8.74 -6.10 13.70
C GLY A 480 8.11 -7.39 13.18
N LYS A 481 6.79 -7.54 13.32
CA LYS A 481 6.09 -8.82 13.11
C LYS A 481 5.68 -9.11 11.67
N THR A 482 5.72 -8.11 10.79
CA THR A 482 5.26 -8.24 9.41
C THR A 482 6.25 -7.58 8.47
N GLN A 483 6.85 -8.37 7.59
CA GLN A 483 7.81 -7.91 6.59
C GLN A 483 7.18 -6.87 5.66
N HIS A 484 7.87 -5.74 5.49
CA HIS A 484 7.44 -4.69 4.59
C HIS A 484 8.64 -3.88 4.09
N THR A 485 8.51 -3.39 2.87
CA THR A 485 9.36 -2.33 2.32
C THR A 485 8.64 -0.99 2.43
N GLN A 486 9.40 0.09 2.47
CA GLN A 486 8.92 1.46 2.29
C GLN A 486 9.26 1.88 0.87
N ALA A 487 8.24 2.23 0.11
CA ALA A 487 8.40 2.74 -1.25
C ALA A 487 8.02 4.22 -1.25
N SER A 488 8.83 5.07 -1.84
CA SER A 488 8.53 6.51 -1.95
C SER A 488 9.09 7.07 -3.24
N LYS A 489 8.47 8.14 -3.75
CA LYS A 489 9.00 8.86 -4.89
C LYS A 489 10.35 9.44 -4.55
N ALA A 490 11.35 9.04 -5.33
CA ALA A 490 12.73 9.40 -5.13
C ALA A 490 13.57 8.95 -6.31
N SER A 491 14.65 9.67 -6.56
CA SER A 491 15.71 9.26 -7.47
C SER A 491 17.06 9.32 -6.76
N ALA A 492 18.08 8.67 -7.32
CA ALA A 492 19.45 8.83 -6.84
C ALA A 492 19.94 10.30 -6.93
N GLU A 493 19.34 11.12 -7.79
CA GLU A 493 19.67 12.55 -7.89
C GLU A 493 19.14 13.34 -6.69
N GLU A 494 18.07 12.87 -6.04
CA GLU A 494 17.55 13.50 -4.83
C GLU A 494 18.44 13.27 -3.60
N PHE A 495 19.36 12.32 -3.68
CA PHE A 495 20.26 11.91 -2.62
C PHE A 495 21.71 11.91 -3.13
N PRO A 496 22.44 13.04 -3.02
CA PRO A 496 23.80 13.17 -3.56
C PRO A 496 24.75 12.03 -3.14
N LEU A 497 24.57 11.52 -1.93
CA LEU A 497 25.32 10.35 -1.44
C LEU A 497 25.20 9.14 -2.38
N MET A 498 24.00 8.86 -2.91
CA MET A 498 23.75 7.73 -3.81
C MET A 498 24.34 7.94 -5.21
N ALA A 499 24.69 9.18 -5.56
CA ALA A 499 25.31 9.53 -6.84
C ALA A 499 26.85 9.44 -6.80
N GLU A 500 27.46 9.28 -5.61
CA GLU A 500 28.90 9.15 -5.46
C GLU A 500 29.46 7.93 -6.21
N LYS A 501 30.73 8.02 -6.59
CA LYS A 501 31.44 7.02 -7.39
C LYS A 501 32.88 6.92 -6.91
N ASN A 502 33.37 5.70 -6.71
CA ASN A 502 34.75 5.42 -6.31
C ASN A 502 35.39 4.36 -7.21
N ARG A 503 35.61 4.73 -8.47
CA ARG A 503 36.20 3.85 -9.50
C ARG A 503 35.42 2.53 -9.68
N PRO A 504 34.14 2.59 -10.09
CA PRO A 504 33.34 1.39 -10.30
C PRO A 504 34.03 0.39 -11.24
N ARG A 505 33.98 -0.89 -10.90
CA ARG A 505 34.57 -1.99 -11.67
C ARG A 505 33.49 -2.85 -12.29
N TRP A 506 33.63 -3.16 -13.58
CA TRP A 506 32.75 -4.10 -14.25
C TRP A 506 33.02 -5.52 -13.75
N CYS A 507 31.97 -6.21 -13.31
CA CYS A 507 31.99 -7.63 -12.97
C CYS A 507 31.24 -8.43 -14.07
N PRO A 508 31.95 -9.16 -14.94
CA PRO A 508 31.31 -9.94 -16.01
C PRO A 508 30.35 -11.01 -15.50
N HIS A 509 30.62 -11.58 -14.31
CA HIS A 509 29.82 -12.68 -13.77
C HIS A 509 28.41 -12.24 -13.34
N MET A 510 28.31 -11.05 -12.75
CA MET A 510 27.06 -10.40 -12.35
C MET A 510 26.46 -9.50 -13.45
N GLN A 511 27.22 -9.23 -14.51
CA GLN A 511 26.86 -8.25 -15.54
C GLN A 511 26.51 -6.86 -14.96
N ALA A 512 27.30 -6.45 -13.95
CA ALA A 512 27.06 -5.23 -13.20
C ALA A 512 28.37 -4.47 -12.96
N PHE A 513 28.27 -3.16 -12.79
CA PHE A 513 29.34 -2.38 -12.17
C PHE A 513 29.18 -2.42 -10.66
N LEU A 514 30.27 -2.77 -9.96
CA LEU A 514 30.36 -2.68 -8.51
C LEU A 514 31.24 -1.50 -8.11
N ASP A 515 30.85 -0.81 -7.06
CA ASP A 515 31.58 0.32 -6.50
C ASP A 515 31.57 0.21 -4.98
N ILE A 516 32.65 0.62 -4.32
CA ILE A 516 32.74 0.69 -2.85
C ILE A 516 33.09 2.13 -2.50
N ILE A 517 32.12 2.83 -1.92
CA ILE A 517 32.21 4.26 -1.67
C ILE A 517 32.35 4.47 -0.17
N GLN A 518 33.48 5.04 0.21
CA GLN A 518 33.77 5.43 1.58
C GLN A 518 33.01 6.72 1.90
N VAL A 519 32.22 6.68 2.97
CA VAL A 519 31.40 7.82 3.41
C VAL A 519 31.98 8.47 4.64
N GLY A 520 32.45 7.66 5.59
CA GLY A 520 33.06 8.14 6.83
C GLY A 520 34.44 8.74 6.60
N GLU A 521 35.03 9.27 7.67
CA GLU A 521 36.37 9.91 7.61
C GLU A 521 37.50 8.86 7.60
N SER A 522 37.20 7.58 7.83
CA SER A 522 38.16 6.49 7.98
C SER A 522 37.55 5.15 7.54
N GLU A 523 38.07 4.01 7.99
CA GLU A 523 37.50 2.68 7.70
C GLU A 523 36.19 2.40 8.46
N ASP A 524 35.54 3.46 8.97
CA ASP A 524 34.36 3.46 9.81
C ASP A 524 33.07 3.23 9.02
N ALA A 525 33.00 3.71 7.78
CA ALA A 525 31.78 3.55 6.99
C ALA A 525 31.99 3.59 5.48
N PHE A 526 31.43 2.59 4.81
CA PHE A 526 31.38 2.50 3.37
C PHE A 526 30.06 1.93 2.89
N PHE A 527 29.87 2.01 1.58
CA PHE A 527 28.68 1.56 0.93
C PHE A 527 29.07 0.85 -0.39
N VAL A 528 28.57 -0.37 -0.61
CA VAL A 528 28.61 -1.10 -1.89
C VAL A 528 27.48 -0.71 -2.87
N SER A 529 27.82 -0.06 -3.98
CA SER A 529 26.88 0.22 -5.08
C SER A 529 26.94 -0.85 -6.17
N GLY A 530 25.79 -1.41 -6.55
CA GLY A 530 25.65 -2.25 -7.74
C GLY A 530 24.83 -1.56 -8.82
N ARG A 531 25.35 -1.46 -10.04
CA ARG A 531 24.63 -0.93 -11.21
C ARG A 531 24.51 -2.00 -12.28
N SER A 532 23.30 -2.46 -12.52
CA SER A 532 22.98 -3.48 -13.51
C SER A 532 21.77 -3.07 -14.35
N ARG A 533 21.73 -3.51 -15.61
CA ARG A 533 20.50 -3.46 -16.43
C ARG A 533 19.51 -4.56 -16.07
N GLN A 534 19.98 -5.61 -15.38
CA GLN A 534 19.19 -6.75 -14.94
C GLN A 534 19.53 -7.06 -13.47
N PRO A 535 19.14 -6.17 -12.53
CA PRO A 535 19.45 -6.32 -11.12
C PRO A 535 18.70 -7.50 -10.47
N ASP A 536 17.75 -8.12 -11.17
CA ASP A 536 17.01 -9.30 -10.71
C ASP A 536 17.63 -10.64 -11.16
N THR A 537 18.82 -10.63 -11.77
CA THR A 537 19.52 -11.88 -12.10
C THR A 537 19.90 -12.62 -10.82
N GLN A 538 19.79 -13.95 -10.85
CA GLN A 538 20.07 -14.79 -9.68
C GLN A 538 21.46 -14.50 -9.07
N ARG A 539 22.49 -14.38 -9.90
CA ARG A 539 23.87 -14.09 -9.43
C ARG A 539 24.03 -12.73 -8.77
N PHE A 540 23.33 -11.71 -9.27
CA PHE A 540 23.34 -10.39 -8.64
C PHE A 540 22.64 -10.48 -7.28
N LEU A 541 21.49 -11.14 -7.22
CA LEU A 541 20.76 -11.33 -5.98
C LEU A 541 21.56 -12.15 -4.95
N GLU A 542 22.18 -13.26 -5.36
CA GLU A 542 23.00 -14.12 -4.51
C GLU A 542 24.20 -13.36 -3.94
N PHE A 543 24.98 -12.64 -4.76
CA PHE A 543 26.08 -11.81 -4.26
C PHE A 543 25.60 -10.81 -3.21
N PHE A 544 24.45 -10.18 -3.46
CA PHE A 544 23.92 -9.19 -2.54
C PHE A 544 23.39 -9.84 -1.24
N VAL A 545 22.85 -11.06 -1.30
CA VAL A 545 22.43 -11.85 -0.13
C VAL A 545 23.63 -12.37 0.66
N GLU A 546 24.68 -12.86 0.00
CA GLU A 546 25.90 -13.41 0.61
C GLU A 546 26.76 -12.35 1.28
N LEU A 547 26.80 -11.10 0.80
CA LEU A 547 27.53 -10.03 1.49
C LEU A 547 26.99 -9.76 2.90
N ARG A 548 25.79 -10.27 3.22
CA ARG A 548 25.22 -10.25 4.56
C ARG A 548 25.85 -11.29 5.51
N GLU A 549 26.52 -12.32 4.99
CA GLU A 549 26.98 -13.48 5.78
C GLU A 549 28.34 -13.28 6.46
N ASP A 550 29.20 -12.36 5.97
CA ASP A 550 30.63 -12.33 6.31
C ASP A 550 31.12 -11.12 7.16
N GLY A 551 30.23 -10.35 7.79
CA GLY A 551 30.62 -9.29 8.73
C GLY A 551 29.57 -8.23 9.03
N ASP A 552 29.85 -7.36 10.00
CA ASP A 552 29.08 -6.15 10.31
C ASP A 552 29.16 -5.18 9.13
N PHE A 553 28.27 -5.38 8.15
CA PHE A 553 28.29 -4.64 6.90
C PHE A 553 27.02 -3.82 6.66
N ILE A 554 27.26 -2.57 6.31
CA ILE A 554 26.28 -1.69 5.68
C ILE A 554 26.23 -1.96 4.17
N PHE A 555 25.04 -2.33 3.72
CA PHE A 555 24.68 -2.75 2.38
C PHE A 555 23.82 -1.66 1.72
N VAL A 556 24.05 -1.22 0.48
CA VAL A 556 23.60 0.15 0.06
C VAL A 556 22.22 0.20 -0.52
N MET A 557 21.31 -0.18 0.35
CA MET A 557 20.32 0.71 0.90
C MET A 557 21.06 1.75 1.77
N ALA A 558 20.97 3.04 1.49
CA ALA A 558 21.83 4.06 2.10
C ALA A 558 22.09 3.90 3.60
N PRO A 559 23.33 4.17 4.06
CA PRO A 559 23.86 3.70 5.34
C PRO A 559 23.01 4.20 6.50
N VAL A 560 22.21 3.31 7.06
CA VAL A 560 21.54 3.52 8.32
C VAL A 560 22.41 2.84 9.34
N ALA A 561 22.90 3.62 10.28
CA ALA A 561 23.78 3.10 11.29
C ALA A 561 23.22 1.85 11.97
N CYS A 562 24.04 0.82 12.16
CA CYS A 562 23.66 -0.41 12.87
C CYS A 562 23.61 -0.13 14.38
N MET A 563 22.79 0.83 14.80
CA MET A 563 22.66 1.17 16.20
C MET A 563 21.77 0.14 16.89
N GLN A 564 22.07 -0.16 18.15
CA GLN A 564 21.16 -0.81 19.08
C GLN A 564 20.43 0.25 19.90
N LYS A 565 19.14 0.02 20.16
CA LYS A 565 18.36 0.83 21.08
C LYS A 565 18.70 0.46 22.52
N VAL A 566 19.31 1.39 23.27
CA VAL A 566 19.67 1.20 24.68
C VAL A 566 18.74 1.98 25.57
N ARG A 567 18.07 1.30 26.51
CA ARG A 567 17.14 1.98 27.43
C ARG A 567 17.91 2.90 28.38
N VAL A 568 17.44 4.12 28.57
CA VAL A 568 18.04 5.08 29.52
C VAL A 568 16.98 5.63 30.47
N PRO A 569 17.36 6.29 31.58
CA PRO A 569 16.40 6.87 32.50
C PRO A 569 15.45 7.86 31.80
N LYS A 570 14.23 7.96 32.34
CA LYS A 570 13.16 8.72 31.72
C LYS A 570 13.58 10.18 31.47
N GLY A 571 13.40 10.64 30.23
CA GLY A 571 13.77 12.00 29.82
C GLY A 571 15.26 12.27 29.63
N GLN A 572 16.12 11.25 29.72
CA GLN A 572 17.56 11.36 29.45
C GLN A 572 17.97 10.84 28.07
N GLY A 573 17.07 10.21 27.33
CA GLY A 573 17.40 9.62 26.04
C GLY A 573 17.22 10.55 24.85
N CYS A 574 17.67 10.08 23.69
CA CYS A 574 17.62 10.78 22.42
C CYS A 574 16.22 11.37 22.16
N MET A 575 16.18 12.68 21.89
CA MET A 575 14.96 13.48 21.69
C MET A 575 13.84 13.36 22.75
N GLY A 576 14.18 13.10 24.01
CA GLY A 576 13.19 13.03 25.10
C GLY A 576 12.46 11.69 25.15
N LEU A 577 13.01 10.68 24.49
CA LEU A 577 12.59 9.30 24.57
C LEU A 577 13.36 8.59 25.70
N ASP A 578 12.85 7.46 26.20
CA ASP A 578 13.46 6.70 27.29
C ASP A 578 14.54 5.72 26.78
N PHE A 579 15.26 6.11 25.73
CA PHE A 579 16.32 5.32 25.11
C PHE A 579 17.34 6.19 24.34
N ASP A 580 18.57 5.70 24.28
CA ASP A 580 19.66 6.16 23.42
C ASP A 580 19.95 5.11 22.34
N PHE A 581 20.91 5.43 21.46
CA PHE A 581 21.42 4.53 20.44
C PHE A 581 22.90 4.25 20.73
N GLU A 582 23.30 2.98 20.67
CA GLU A 582 24.69 2.54 20.88
C GLU A 582 25.13 1.73 19.66
N ASN A 583 26.29 2.04 19.08
CA ASN A 583 26.88 1.18 18.07
C ASN A 583 27.40 -0.09 18.80
N PRO A 584 26.91 -1.29 18.48
CA PRO A 584 27.24 -2.52 19.19
C PRO A 584 28.71 -2.94 19.00
N ASP A 585 29.34 -2.53 17.90
CA ASP A 585 30.70 -2.94 17.53
C ASP A 585 31.74 -2.01 18.18
N LEU A 586 31.41 -0.72 18.28
CA LEU A 586 32.29 0.32 18.82
C LEU A 586 31.99 0.63 20.30
N GLY A 587 30.82 0.24 20.82
CA GLY A 587 30.33 0.64 22.14
C GLY A 587 30.06 2.14 22.28
N GLU A 588 30.05 2.87 21.16
CA GLU A 588 29.88 4.32 21.14
C GLU A 588 28.42 4.70 21.28
N ARG A 589 28.13 5.53 22.30
CA ARG A 589 26.78 6.02 22.59
C ARG A 589 26.49 7.35 21.94
N VAL A 590 25.29 7.42 21.39
CA VAL A 590 24.73 8.59 20.78
C VAL A 590 23.71 9.21 21.71
N THR A 591 24.07 10.39 22.21
CA THR A 591 23.20 11.18 23.08
C THR A 591 22.52 12.31 22.29
N GLN A 592 21.48 12.90 22.89
CA GLN A 592 20.70 14.04 22.36
C GLN A 592 21.52 15.17 21.71
N LYS A 593 22.77 15.36 22.13
CA LYS A 593 23.61 16.50 21.72
C LYS A 593 24.30 16.30 20.38
N ASN A 594 24.44 15.06 19.92
CA ASN A 594 25.37 14.77 18.83
C ASN A 594 24.69 14.63 17.48
N LEU A 595 23.39 14.29 17.41
CA LEU A 595 22.74 14.02 16.13
C LEU A 595 21.34 14.63 15.98
N PRO A 596 20.99 15.10 14.77
CA PRO A 596 19.68 15.60 14.45
C PRO A 596 18.76 14.47 13.94
N ILE A 597 18.53 13.42 14.74
CA ILE A 597 17.72 12.26 14.30
C ILE A 597 16.60 11.88 15.29
N ALA A 598 15.44 11.57 14.72
CA ALA A 598 14.27 11.09 15.46
C ALA A 598 14.11 9.57 15.49
N THR A 599 14.66 8.93 14.47
CA THR A 599 14.67 7.50 14.15
C THR A 599 15.95 7.26 13.34
N VAL A 600 16.31 6.02 13.05
CA VAL A 600 17.48 5.66 12.21
C VAL A 600 16.99 4.70 11.13
N ASP A 601 16.53 5.21 9.97
CA ASP A 601 15.93 4.48 8.83
C ASP A 601 16.66 4.63 7.49
N ALA A 602 16.27 3.82 6.50
CA ALA A 602 16.89 3.77 5.16
C ALA A 602 16.89 5.10 4.42
N SER A 603 15.94 5.98 4.71
CA SER A 603 15.88 7.33 4.14
C SER A 603 16.82 8.28 4.88
N GLN A 604 17.00 8.12 6.19
CA GLN A 604 17.91 8.93 7.01
C GLN A 604 19.36 8.69 6.64
N GLY A 605 19.76 7.44 6.40
CA GLY A 605 21.08 7.12 5.88
C GLY A 605 21.39 7.75 4.51
N LYS A 606 20.34 8.09 3.77
CA LYS A 606 20.33 8.76 2.47
C LYS A 606 20.40 10.29 2.60
N GLY A 607 20.19 10.82 3.82
CA GLY A 607 20.16 12.24 4.14
C GLY A 607 18.77 12.84 4.39
N ASN A 608 17.72 12.04 4.54
CA ASN A 608 16.37 12.55 4.86
C ASN A 608 16.10 12.60 6.37
N PHE A 609 16.08 13.76 7.00
CA PHE A 609 15.92 13.90 8.45
C PHE A 609 14.58 14.52 8.88
N LEU A 610 13.95 13.93 9.89
CA LEU A 610 12.77 14.47 10.57
C LEU A 610 13.20 15.16 11.86
N ILE A 611 13.05 16.47 11.95
CA ILE A 611 13.63 17.30 13.01
C ILE A 611 12.57 17.94 13.91
N ASN A 612 12.75 17.86 15.23
CA ASN A 612 11.82 18.46 16.21
C ASN A 612 12.41 19.64 16.99
N THR A 613 13.67 20.03 16.77
CA THR A 613 14.32 21.13 17.52
C THR A 613 15.08 22.08 16.60
N LYS A 614 15.16 23.36 16.99
CA LYS A 614 15.91 24.39 16.24
C LYS A 614 17.42 24.18 16.25
N GLU A 615 17.94 23.46 17.23
CA GLU A 615 19.37 23.15 17.35
C GLU A 615 19.73 22.05 16.34
N HIS A 616 19.00 20.93 16.35
CA HIS A 616 19.16 19.86 15.38
C HIS A 616 18.94 20.32 13.95
N TRP A 617 18.01 21.25 13.73
CA TRP A 617 17.80 21.84 12.42
C TRP A 617 19.06 22.55 11.92
N ARG A 618 19.70 23.36 12.78
CA ARG A 618 20.94 24.08 12.44
C ARG A 618 22.09 23.12 12.17
N MET A 619 22.24 22.08 12.99
CA MET A 619 23.25 21.04 12.76
C MET A 619 23.05 20.36 11.41
N ALA A 620 21.84 19.87 11.14
CA ALA A 620 21.51 19.17 9.90
C ALA A 620 21.73 20.00 8.63
N MET A 621 21.59 21.32 8.72
CA MET A 621 21.87 22.24 7.61
C MET A 621 23.35 22.29 7.22
N GLU A 622 24.26 21.77 8.03
CA GLU A 622 25.68 21.63 7.65
C GLU A 622 25.88 20.67 6.47
N GLY A 623 24.90 19.79 6.17
CA GLY A 623 24.90 18.94 4.98
C GLY A 623 25.70 17.64 5.17
N ARG A 624 26.55 17.31 4.19
CA ARG A 624 27.41 16.11 4.18
C ARG A 624 28.18 15.88 5.49
N PRO A 625 28.80 16.90 6.13
CA PRO A 625 29.49 16.71 7.41
C PRO A 625 28.61 16.09 8.50
N VAL A 626 27.29 16.29 8.50
CA VAL A 626 26.40 15.60 9.45
C VAL A 626 26.28 14.13 9.12
N LEU A 627 26.17 13.76 7.84
CA LEU A 627 26.10 12.35 7.42
C LEU A 627 27.36 11.58 7.79
N VAL A 628 28.51 12.24 7.69
CA VAL A 628 29.82 11.68 8.08
C VAL A 628 29.94 11.52 9.61
N ARG A 629 29.30 12.41 10.39
CA ARG A 629 29.28 12.35 11.87
C ARG A 629 28.13 11.51 12.43
N LEU A 630 27.18 11.07 11.59
CA LEU A 630 26.26 10.04 12.02
C LEU A 630 27.19 8.86 12.41
N PRO A 631 27.18 8.41 13.66
CA PRO A 631 27.81 7.15 14.02
C PRO A 631 27.09 6.15 13.16
N LEU A 632 27.81 5.62 12.18
CA LEU A 632 27.36 4.59 11.25
C LEU A 632 27.49 3.21 11.94
#